data_AF-A0A966XDT4-F1
#
_entry.id   AF-A0A966XDT4-F1
#
_cell.length_a   1.000
_cell.length_b   1.000
_cell.length_c   1.000
_cell.angle_alpha   90.00
_cell.angle_beta   90.00
_cell.angle_gamma   90.00
#
_symmetry.space_group_name_H-M   'P 1'
#
loop_
_entity.id
_entity.type
_entity.pdbx_description
1 polymer ?
#
loop_
_entity_poly.entity_id
_entity_poly.type
_entity_poly.pdbx_seq_one_letter_code
_entity_poly.pdbx_strand_id
1 'polypeptide(L)'
;RPNTGVTLDFAHVLYADEMPAFATSLIQRHSRILGVHLNDGYGKWDNGLMVGSVHPIQTLELLVELLRGGFDGTIYFDTFPDHSGLDPVEESKANIATTERLLAAARRLLTSQELIDARARQNPMAAQRIMQEALFQ
;
A
#
# COMPACT_ATOMS: atom_id res chain seq x y z
N ARG A 1 18.67 -9.82 16.99
CA ARG A 1 17.98 -11.04 17.48
C ARG A 1 16.93 -11.41 16.43
N PRO A 2 16.52 -12.67 16.26
CA PRO A 2 15.56 -13.06 15.20
C PRO A 2 14.12 -12.54 15.42
N ASN A 3 13.86 -11.85 16.55
CA ASN A 3 12.55 -11.36 16.97
C ASN A 3 12.38 -9.84 16.83
N THR A 4 13.23 -9.18 16.04
CA THR A 4 13.14 -7.74 15.75
C THR A 4 12.85 -7.54 14.27
N GLY A 5 12.00 -6.57 13.97
CA GLY A 5 11.60 -6.21 12.62
C GLY A 5 10.87 -4.86 12.62
N VAL A 6 10.20 -4.55 11.52
CA VAL A 6 9.51 -3.27 11.31
C VAL A 6 8.02 -3.52 11.14
N THR A 7 7.20 -2.75 11.86
CA THR A 7 5.81 -2.52 11.48
C THR A 7 5.80 -1.31 10.56
N LEU A 8 5.31 -1.49 9.33
CA LEU A 8 5.23 -0.42 8.35
C LEU A 8 3.86 0.26 8.45
N ASP A 9 3.83 1.57 8.66
CA ASP A 9 2.62 2.38 8.59
C ASP A 9 2.64 3.26 7.33
N PHE A 10 1.55 3.22 6.56
CA PHE A 10 1.48 3.91 5.27
C PHE A 10 1.53 5.44 5.41
N ALA A 11 0.69 6.04 6.25
CA ALA A 11 0.64 7.48 6.45
C ALA A 11 1.93 8.01 7.10
N HIS A 12 2.60 7.23 7.95
CA HIS A 12 3.88 7.63 8.55
C HIS A 12 4.98 7.74 7.50
N VAL A 13 5.04 6.80 6.55
CA VAL A 13 5.98 6.87 5.43
C VAL A 13 5.70 8.08 4.56
N LEU A 14 4.43 8.37 4.24
CA LEU A 14 4.08 9.58 3.50
C LEU A 14 4.42 10.87 4.25
N TYR A 15 4.17 10.92 5.56
CA TYR A 15 4.50 12.06 6.41
C TYR A 15 6.01 12.32 6.48
N ALA A 16 6.82 11.27 6.34
CA ALA A 16 8.28 11.36 6.25
C ALA A 16 8.81 11.76 4.86
N ASP A 17 7.93 12.06 3.90
CA ASP A 17 8.29 12.34 2.49
C ASP A 17 8.99 11.15 1.80
N GLU A 18 8.64 9.93 2.21
CA GLU A 18 9.16 8.68 1.67
C GLU A 18 8.14 7.99 0.75
N MET A 19 8.61 6.99 -0.01
CA MET A 19 7.78 6.19 -0.90
C MET A 19 7.42 4.83 -0.26
N PRO A 20 6.15 4.54 0.05
CA PRO A 20 5.72 3.30 0.73
C PRO A 20 6.25 2.00 0.11
N ALA A 21 6.16 1.86 -1.22
CA ALA A 21 6.68 0.69 -1.91
C ALA A 21 8.22 0.58 -1.82
N PHE A 22 8.94 1.70 -1.90
CA PHE A 22 10.40 1.70 -1.80
C PHE A 22 10.85 1.38 -0.37
N ALA A 23 10.25 2.00 0.64
CA ALA A 23 10.51 1.70 2.05
C ALA A 23 10.27 0.21 2.36
N THR A 24 9.18 -0.35 1.84
CA THR A 24 8.88 -1.79 1.92
C THR A 24 9.99 -2.64 1.33
N SER A 25 10.45 -2.32 0.13
CA SER A 25 11.54 -3.06 -0.54
C SER A 25 12.86 -3.03 0.26
N LEU A 26 13.15 -1.89 0.92
CA LEU A 26 14.32 -1.74 1.79
C LEU A 26 14.18 -2.59 3.05
N ILE A 27 13.01 -2.56 3.70
CA ILE A 27 12.75 -3.40 4.87
C ILE A 27 12.89 -4.88 4.49
N GLN A 28 12.34 -5.32 3.37
CA GLN A 28 12.46 -6.71 2.91
C GLN A 28 13.90 -7.13 2.62
N ARG A 29 14.78 -6.20 2.20
CA ARG A 29 16.20 -6.47 1.98
C ARG A 29 17.03 -6.53 3.26
N HIS A 30 16.66 -5.74 4.27
CA HIS A 30 17.54 -5.49 5.43
C HIS A 30 16.93 -5.91 6.78
N SER A 31 15.66 -6.31 6.81
CA SER A 31 14.89 -6.63 8.01
C SER A 31 13.71 -7.55 7.68
N ARG A 32 12.74 -7.68 8.60
CA ARG A 32 11.45 -8.34 8.39
C ARG A 32 10.32 -7.36 8.60
N ILE A 33 9.30 -7.44 7.76
CA ILE A 33 8.01 -6.81 8.00
C ILE A 33 7.26 -7.69 9.01
N LEU A 34 6.90 -7.12 10.16
CA LEU A 34 6.15 -7.81 11.22
C LEU A 34 4.64 -7.59 11.09
N GLY A 35 4.25 -6.47 10.49
CA GLY A 35 2.87 -6.07 10.27
C GLY A 35 2.81 -4.83 9.38
N VAL A 36 1.63 -4.57 8.82
CA VAL A 36 1.36 -3.39 8.00
C VAL A 36 0.15 -2.68 8.56
N HIS A 37 0.26 -1.39 8.82
CA HIS A 37 -0.85 -0.50 9.09
C HIS A 37 -1.21 0.22 7.78
N LEU A 38 -2.42 -0.05 7.28
CA LEU A 38 -2.99 0.65 6.15
C LEU A 38 -3.96 1.72 6.63
N ASN A 39 -3.76 2.89 6.08
CA ASN A 39 -4.53 4.10 6.25
C ASN A 39 -4.17 5.02 5.07
N ASP A 40 -4.59 6.26 5.12
CA ASP A 40 -4.18 7.29 4.18
C ASP A 40 -4.07 8.64 4.90
N GLY A 41 -3.52 9.64 4.22
CA GLY A 41 -3.36 10.98 4.75
C GLY A 41 -2.70 11.91 3.75
N TYR A 42 -2.72 13.20 4.01
CA TYR A 42 -2.21 14.22 3.07
C TYR A 42 -0.68 14.40 3.14
N GLY A 43 0.06 13.46 3.73
CA GLY A 43 1.53 13.47 3.80
C GLY A 43 2.12 14.58 4.68
N LYS A 44 1.32 15.22 5.54
CA LYS A 44 1.78 16.25 6.49
C LYS A 44 1.54 15.89 7.94
N TRP A 45 0.73 14.87 8.17
CA TRP A 45 0.37 14.33 9.45
C TRP A 45 -0.26 12.95 9.22
N ASP A 46 -0.12 12.07 10.21
CA ASP A 46 -0.94 10.88 10.38
C ASP A 46 -2.43 11.25 10.58
N ASN A 47 -3.15 11.36 9.46
CA ASN A 47 -4.55 11.74 9.45
C ASN A 47 -5.49 10.58 9.82
N GLY A 48 -5.04 9.32 9.69
CA GLY A 48 -5.86 8.12 9.83
C GLY A 48 -7.07 8.07 8.88
N LEU A 49 -6.91 8.52 7.63
CA LEU A 49 -7.98 8.45 6.63
C LEU A 49 -8.18 7.02 6.11
N MET A 50 -9.33 6.77 5.50
CA MET A 50 -9.65 5.51 4.82
C MET A 50 -8.61 5.15 3.75
N VAL A 51 -8.33 3.86 3.63
CA VAL A 51 -7.29 3.30 2.74
C VAL A 51 -7.53 3.71 1.28
N GLY A 52 -6.50 4.27 0.64
CA GLY A 52 -6.52 4.63 -0.79
C GLY A 52 -7.45 5.79 -1.15
N SER A 53 -7.93 6.56 -0.16
CA SER A 53 -8.80 7.72 -0.38
C SER A 53 -8.09 8.93 -1.00
N VAL A 54 -6.79 9.07 -0.77
CA VAL A 54 -5.95 10.15 -1.30
C VAL A 54 -4.86 9.61 -2.22
N HIS A 55 -4.26 8.46 -1.87
CA HIS A 55 -3.10 7.87 -2.54
C HIS A 55 -3.37 6.44 -3.05
N PRO A 56 -4.37 6.21 -3.91
CA PRO A 56 -4.72 4.86 -4.37
C PRO A 56 -3.59 4.19 -5.18
N ILE A 57 -2.81 4.96 -5.94
CA ILE A 57 -1.69 4.44 -6.73
C ILE A 57 -0.56 3.98 -5.80
N GLN A 58 -0.14 4.80 -4.84
CA GLN A 58 0.92 4.45 -3.88
C GLN A 58 0.50 3.27 -2.98
N THR A 59 -0.79 3.21 -2.60
CA THR A 59 -1.36 2.06 -1.90
C THR A 59 -1.22 0.79 -2.74
N LEU A 60 -1.57 0.86 -4.03
CA LEU A 60 -1.45 -0.28 -4.95
C LEU A 60 0.02 -0.71 -5.15
N GLU A 61 0.94 0.24 -5.29
CA GLU A 61 2.38 -0.05 -5.38
C GLU A 61 2.91 -0.73 -4.11
N LEU A 62 2.51 -0.26 -2.92
CA LEU A 62 2.84 -0.91 -1.65
C LEU A 62 2.38 -2.36 -1.64
N LEU A 63 1.12 -2.62 -2.00
CA LEU A 63 0.56 -3.98 -2.01
C LEU A 63 1.27 -4.89 -3.01
N VAL A 64 1.66 -4.39 -4.19
CA VAL A 64 2.47 -5.16 -5.15
C VAL A 64 3.81 -5.55 -4.54
N GLU A 65 4.48 -4.65 -3.82
CA GLU A 65 5.78 -4.94 -3.21
C GLU A 65 5.69 -5.88 -2.00
N LEU A 66 4.64 -5.77 -1.19
CA LEU A 66 4.34 -6.73 -0.13
C LEU A 66 4.16 -8.15 -0.70
N LEU A 67 3.37 -8.29 -1.77
CA LEU A 67 3.17 -9.57 -2.46
C LEU A 67 4.48 -10.09 -3.08
N ARG A 68 5.29 -9.21 -3.68
CA ARG A 68 6.59 -9.56 -4.28
C ARG A 68 7.55 -10.12 -3.25
N GLY A 69 7.60 -9.53 -2.06
CA GLY A 69 8.44 -10.01 -0.96
C GLY A 69 7.86 -11.20 -0.19
N GLY A 70 6.70 -11.73 -0.61
CA GLY A 70 6.07 -12.89 0.02
C GLY A 70 5.53 -12.62 1.42
N PHE A 71 5.12 -11.37 1.71
CA PHE A 71 4.50 -11.05 3.00
C PHE A 71 3.17 -11.80 3.17
N ASP A 72 3.07 -12.58 4.24
CA ASP A 72 1.90 -13.40 4.62
C ASP A 72 1.32 -13.00 5.99
N GLY A 73 1.80 -11.89 6.55
CA GLY A 73 1.35 -11.37 7.84
C GLY A 73 0.04 -10.58 7.76
N THR A 74 -0.34 -10.02 8.91
CA THR A 74 -1.59 -9.29 9.06
C THR A 74 -1.48 -7.84 8.57
N ILE A 75 -2.50 -7.41 7.83
CA ILE A 75 -2.78 -6.01 7.53
C ILE A 75 -3.79 -5.51 8.56
N TYR A 76 -3.44 -4.41 9.23
CA TYR A 76 -4.30 -3.70 10.18
C TYR A 76 -4.79 -2.40 9.53
N PHE A 77 -5.99 -1.95 9.88
CA PHE A 77 -6.46 -0.61 9.53
C PHE A 77 -6.21 0.31 10.71
N ASP A 78 -5.24 1.20 10.58
CA ASP A 78 -4.89 2.20 11.60
C ASP A 78 -5.51 3.54 11.20
N THR A 79 -6.84 3.60 11.30
CA THR A 79 -7.66 4.74 10.90
C THR A 79 -8.37 5.37 12.09
N PHE A 80 -8.79 6.63 11.93
CA PHE A 80 -9.37 7.44 13.01
C PHE A 80 -10.80 7.91 12.66
N PRO A 81 -11.82 7.00 12.64
CA PRO A 81 -13.21 7.34 12.32
C PRO A 81 -13.76 8.49 13.17
N ASP A 82 -13.37 8.52 14.45
CA ASP A 82 -13.83 9.50 15.44
C ASP A 82 -13.53 10.94 15.02
N HIS A 83 -12.41 11.19 14.31
CA HIS A 83 -12.07 12.54 13.82
C HIS A 83 -13.08 13.08 12.79
N SER A 84 -13.78 12.19 12.10
CA SER A 84 -14.75 12.51 11.06
C SER A 84 -16.20 12.23 11.47
N GLY A 85 -16.42 11.69 12.67
CA GLY A 85 -17.74 11.28 13.15
C GLY A 85 -18.35 10.11 12.36
N LEU A 86 -17.52 9.29 11.73
CA LEU A 86 -17.95 8.12 10.96
C LEU A 86 -18.30 6.95 11.89
N ASP A 87 -19.14 6.03 11.40
CA ASP A 87 -19.33 4.73 12.06
C ASP A 87 -18.08 3.87 11.83
N PRO A 88 -17.33 3.51 12.89
CA PRO A 88 -16.10 2.72 12.77
C PRO A 88 -16.34 1.33 12.14
N VAL A 89 -17.54 0.76 12.30
CA VAL A 89 -17.87 -0.55 11.72
C VAL A 89 -18.05 -0.44 10.21
N GLU A 90 -18.78 0.56 9.74
CA GLU A 90 -18.97 0.79 8.30
C GLU A 90 -17.67 1.22 7.62
N GLU A 91 -16.86 2.05 8.29
CA GLU A 91 -15.54 2.42 7.78
C GLU A 91 -14.63 1.18 7.63
N SER A 92 -14.60 0.32 8.65
CA SER A 92 -13.82 -0.91 8.61
C SER A 92 -14.25 -1.83 7.46
N LYS A 93 -15.57 -2.03 7.26
CA LYS A 93 -16.10 -2.79 6.11
C LYS A 93 -15.67 -2.20 4.77
N ALA A 94 -15.70 -0.87 4.64
CA ALA A 94 -15.28 -0.19 3.42
C ALA A 94 -13.77 -0.32 3.18
N ASN A 95 -12.94 -0.21 4.22
CA ASN A 95 -11.49 -0.42 4.14
C ASN A 95 -11.14 -1.86 3.73
N ILE A 96 -11.84 -2.87 4.28
CA ILE A 96 -11.73 -4.28 3.85
C ILE A 96 -12.02 -4.39 2.35
N ALA A 97 -13.20 -3.93 1.92
CA ALA A 97 -13.62 -4.06 0.53
C ALA A 97 -12.67 -3.34 -0.44
N THR A 98 -12.18 -2.15 -0.09
CA THR A 98 -11.19 -1.41 -0.89
C THR A 98 -9.86 -2.15 -0.96
N THR A 99 -9.36 -2.64 0.18
CA THR A 99 -8.09 -3.36 0.24
C THR A 99 -8.14 -4.66 -0.54
N GLU A 100 -9.25 -5.41 -0.48
CA GLU A 100 -9.45 -6.62 -1.28
C GLU A 100 -9.44 -6.34 -2.79
N ARG A 101 -10.11 -5.27 -3.24
CA ARG A 101 -10.06 -4.84 -4.65
C ARG A 101 -8.65 -4.47 -5.09
N LEU A 102 -7.94 -3.69 -4.28
CA LEU A 102 -6.55 -3.30 -4.58
C LEU A 102 -5.60 -4.50 -4.56
N LEU A 103 -5.78 -5.45 -3.64
CA LEU A 103 -5.01 -6.70 -3.62
C LEU A 103 -5.26 -7.54 -4.87
N ALA A 104 -6.51 -7.62 -5.35
CA ALA A 104 -6.81 -8.30 -6.60
C ALA A 104 -6.09 -7.65 -7.79
N ALA A 105 -6.06 -6.31 -7.86
CA ALA A 105 -5.29 -5.57 -8.86
C ALA A 105 -3.78 -5.81 -8.71
N ALA A 106 -3.26 -5.76 -7.48
CA ALA A 106 -1.84 -5.99 -7.17
C ALA A 106 -1.38 -7.37 -7.62
N ARG A 107 -2.21 -8.42 -7.43
CA ARG A 107 -1.91 -9.79 -7.90
C ARG A 107 -1.80 -9.86 -9.42
N ARG A 108 -2.66 -9.16 -10.17
CA ARG A 108 -2.56 -9.09 -11.64
C ARG A 108 -1.28 -8.36 -12.08
N LEU A 109 -0.98 -7.25 -11.43
CA LEU A 109 0.21 -6.44 -11.72
C LEU A 109 1.52 -7.18 -11.40
N LEU A 110 1.54 -7.97 -10.32
CA LEU A 110 2.70 -8.76 -9.91
C LEU A 110 3.19 -9.69 -11.03
N THR A 111 2.25 -10.28 -11.78
CA THR A 111 2.53 -11.22 -12.88
C THR A 111 2.51 -10.57 -14.27
N SER A 112 2.33 -9.25 -14.36
CA SER A 112 2.25 -8.55 -15.65
C SER A 112 3.62 -8.42 -16.30
N GLN A 113 3.83 -9.16 -17.40
CA GLN A 113 5.07 -9.06 -18.18
C GLN A 113 5.25 -7.66 -18.78
N GLU A 114 4.16 -7.02 -19.20
CA GLU A 114 4.20 -5.66 -19.74
C GLU A 114 4.71 -4.65 -18.70
N LEU A 115 4.28 -4.77 -17.44
CA LEU A 115 4.75 -3.91 -16.36
C LEU A 115 6.22 -4.18 -16.03
N ILE A 116 6.63 -5.46 -16.03
CA ILE A 116 8.02 -5.86 -15.82
C ILE A 116 8.92 -5.25 -16.91
N ASP A 117 8.53 -5.36 -18.17
CA ASP A 117 9.26 -4.82 -19.30
C ASP A 117 9.30 -3.28 -19.28
N ALA A 118 8.18 -2.63 -18.94
CA ALA A 118 8.11 -1.18 -18.81
C ALA A 118 9.07 -0.69 -17.71
N ARG A 119 9.13 -1.37 -16.57
CA ARG A 119 10.07 -1.06 -15.48
C ARG A 119 11.52 -1.27 -15.91
N ALA A 120 11.83 -2.39 -16.60
CA ALA A 120 13.18 -2.70 -17.06
C ALA A 120 13.71 -1.65 -18.06
N ARG A 121 12.83 -1.10 -18.91
CA ARG A 121 13.15 -0.03 -19.86
C ARG A 121 13.03 1.38 -19.27
N GLN A 122 12.69 1.51 -17.98
CA GLN A 122 12.40 2.79 -17.33
C GLN A 122 11.40 3.64 -18.14
N ASN A 123 10.32 3.03 -18.62
CA ASN A 123 9.27 3.70 -19.38
C ASN A 123 8.10 4.06 -18.46
N PRO A 124 8.07 5.28 -17.88
CA PRO A 124 7.02 5.66 -16.93
C PRO A 124 5.65 5.79 -17.59
N MET A 125 5.57 6.16 -18.87
CA MET A 125 4.29 6.28 -19.58
C MET A 125 3.59 4.93 -19.70
N ALA A 126 4.34 3.89 -20.10
CA ALA A 126 3.82 2.54 -20.20
C ALA A 126 3.42 1.99 -18.82
N ALA A 127 4.29 2.16 -17.81
CA ALA A 127 4.01 1.71 -16.45
C ALA A 127 2.75 2.39 -15.88
N GLN A 128 2.64 3.72 -16.02
CA GLN A 128 1.51 4.48 -15.51
C GLN A 128 0.19 4.07 -16.16
N ARG A 129 0.19 3.85 -17.49
CA ARG A 129 -1.00 3.36 -18.20
C ARG A 129 -1.47 2.02 -17.64
N ILE A 130 -0.56 1.07 -17.47
CA ILE A 130 -0.88 -0.27 -16.93
C ILE A 130 -1.41 -0.18 -15.49
N MET A 131 -0.81 0.67 -14.66
CA MET A 131 -1.25 0.90 -13.27
C MET A 131 -2.66 1.50 -13.23
N GLN A 132 -2.96 2.50 -14.05
CA GLN A 132 -4.29 3.11 -14.13
C GLN A 132 -5.34 2.13 -14.63
N GLU A 133 -5.04 1.36 -15.68
CA GLU A 133 -5.94 0.31 -16.18
C GLU A 133 -6.26 -0.72 -15.09
N ALA A 134 -5.28 -1.11 -14.28
CA ALA A 134 -5.54 -2.05 -13.18
C ALA A 134 -6.39 -1.45 -12.04
N LEU A 135 -6.32 -0.13 -11.83
CA LEU A 135 -7.00 0.58 -10.75
C LEU A 135 -8.48 0.88 -11.06
N PHE A 136 -8.81 1.19 -12.32
CA PHE A 136 -10.13 1.69 -12.74
C PHE A 136 -11.00 0.67 -13.50
N GLN A 137 -10.63 -0.61 -13.48
CA GLN A 137 -11.40 -1.70 -14.08
C GLN A 137 -12.60 -2.14 -13.23
#